data_AF-A0A524HZ93-F1
#
_entry.id   AF-A0A524HZ93-F1
#
_cell.length_a   1.000
_cell.length_b   1.000
_cell.length_c   1.000
_cell.angle_alpha   90.00
_cell.angle_beta   90.00
_cell.angle_gamma   90.00
#
_symmetry.space_group_name_H-M   'P 1'
#
loop_
_entity.id
_entity.type
_entity.pdbx_description
1 polymer ?
#
loop_
_entity_poly.entity_id
_entity_poly.type
_entity_poly.pdbx_seq_one_letter_code
_entity_poly.pdbx_strand_id
1 'polypeptide(L)'
;SAEGDDEHHLVEDVAIVLGKTLRQCLGDSPIERMASSLVPMDDALVQVAVDIIERPYADIDCPDTLYTHFFRSFAMSSGITLHVMVIRGSDEHHIIEAIFKALGKALRSAVRPRGNELSTKDRPKVSGK
;
A
#
# COMPACT_ATOMS: atom_id res chain seq x y z
N SER A 1 -7.34 -9.67 -16.23
CA SER A 1 -8.61 -10.18 -15.67
C SER A 1 -8.28 -11.20 -14.62
N ALA A 2 -9.23 -11.49 -13.72
CA ALA A 2 -9.11 -12.53 -12.73
C ALA A 2 -10.43 -13.33 -12.71
N GLU A 3 -10.34 -14.64 -12.55
CA GLU A 3 -11.46 -15.59 -12.49
C GLU A 3 -11.14 -16.61 -11.39
N GLY A 4 -12.14 -17.09 -10.66
CA GLY A 4 -11.95 -17.98 -9.51
C GLY A 4 -13.27 -18.50 -8.95
N ASP A 5 -13.17 -19.50 -8.08
CA ASP A 5 -14.29 -20.18 -7.42
C ASP A 5 -14.67 -19.58 -6.06
N ASP A 6 -13.76 -18.83 -5.44
CA ASP A 6 -13.92 -18.22 -4.13
C ASP A 6 -13.53 -16.72 -4.15
N GLU A 7 -14.39 -15.86 -3.60
CA GLU A 7 -14.17 -14.41 -3.56
C GLU A 7 -12.95 -14.02 -2.73
N HIS A 8 -12.67 -14.73 -1.64
CA HIS A 8 -11.49 -14.50 -0.81
C HIS A 8 -10.21 -14.76 -1.58
N HIS A 9 -10.12 -15.92 -2.24
CA HIS A 9 -8.96 -16.26 -3.06
C HIS A 9 -8.80 -15.27 -4.21
N LEU A 10 -9.89 -14.90 -4.87
CA LEU A 10 -9.85 -13.97 -5.99
C LEU A 10 -9.31 -12.60 -5.58
N VAL A 11 -9.80 -12.04 -4.47
CA VAL A 11 -9.37 -10.73 -3.96
C VAL A 11 -7.91 -10.78 -3.48
N GLU A 12 -7.52 -11.85 -2.77
CA GLU A 12 -6.15 -12.04 -2.31
C GLU A 12 -5.17 -12.14 -3.49
N ASP A 13 -5.46 -12.96 -4.49
CA ASP A 13 -4.58 -13.17 -5.63
C ASP A 13 -4.45 -11.90 -6.49
N VAL A 14 -5.55 -11.16 -6.66
CA VAL A 14 -5.49 -9.84 -7.30
C VAL A 14 -4.58 -8.89 -6.52
N ALA A 15 -4.69 -8.85 -5.19
CA ALA A 15 -3.83 -8.01 -4.35
C ALA A 15 -2.35 -8.38 -4.49
N ILE A 16 -2.06 -9.69 -4.51
CA ILE A 16 -0.70 -10.22 -4.67
C ILE A 16 -0.11 -9.82 -6.02
N VAL A 17 -0.88 -9.97 -7.10
CA VAL A 17 -0.44 -9.59 -8.45
C VAL A 17 -0.17 -8.09 -8.52
N LEU A 18 -1.09 -7.26 -8.01
CA LEU A 18 -0.91 -5.81 -7.97
C LEU A 18 0.35 -5.39 -7.19
N GLY A 19 0.58 -5.98 -6.02
CA GLY A 19 1.75 -5.65 -5.21
C GLY A 19 3.06 -6.06 -5.89
N LYS A 20 3.12 -7.27 -6.47
CA LYS A 20 4.28 -7.72 -7.27
C LYS A 20 4.55 -6.79 -8.45
N THR A 21 3.51 -6.39 -9.18
CA THR A 21 3.63 -5.47 -10.32
C THR A 21 4.14 -4.11 -9.87
N LEU A 22 3.63 -3.55 -8.77
CA LEU A 22 4.14 -2.29 -8.23
C LEU A 22 5.65 -2.37 -7.96
N ARG A 23 6.12 -3.43 -7.28
CA ARG A 23 7.54 -3.64 -6.99
C ARG A 23 8.37 -3.75 -8.28
N GLN A 24 7.88 -4.49 -9.26
CA GLN A 24 8.54 -4.65 -10.56
C GLN A 24 8.66 -3.33 -11.32
N CYS A 25 7.62 -2.49 -11.31
CA CYS A 25 7.62 -1.20 -12.00
C CYS A 25 8.56 -0.17 -11.36
N LEU A 26 8.75 -0.21 -10.04
CA LEU A 26 9.60 0.73 -9.32
C LEU A 26 11.10 0.48 -9.54
N GLY A 27 11.51 -0.79 -9.61
CA GLY A 27 12.91 -1.16 -9.75
C GLY A 27 13.80 -0.51 -8.69
N ASP A 28 15.01 -0.11 -9.10
CA ASP A 28 16.03 0.44 -8.21
C ASP A 28 16.19 1.96 -8.27
N SER A 29 15.28 2.65 -8.96
CA SER A 29 15.38 4.11 -9.11
C SER A 29 15.06 4.82 -7.79
N PRO A 30 15.81 5.86 -7.41
CA PRO A 30 15.50 6.64 -6.22
C PRO A 30 14.13 7.33 -6.32
N ILE A 31 13.35 7.24 -5.25
CA ILE A 31 12.01 7.80 -5.11
C ILE A 31 11.85 8.53 -3.77
N GLU A 32 10.77 9.28 -3.59
CA GLU A 32 10.42 9.91 -2.30
C GLU A 32 10.23 8.92 -1.16
N ARG A 33 9.92 7.66 -1.47
CA ARG A 33 9.88 6.49 -0.56
C ARG A 33 8.76 6.52 0.47
N MET A 34 8.69 7.58 1.27
CA MET A 34 7.72 7.77 2.35
C MET A 34 6.72 8.85 1.97
N ALA A 35 5.44 8.55 2.13
CA ALA A 35 4.39 9.53 1.99
C ALA A 35 3.18 9.15 2.83
N SER A 36 2.34 10.13 3.12
CA SER A 36 1.02 9.90 3.69
C SER A 36 0.00 10.77 2.99
N SER A 37 -1.27 10.40 3.13
CA SER A 37 -2.38 11.24 2.72
C SER A 37 -3.56 11.09 3.67
N LEU A 38 -4.28 12.19 3.85
CA LEU A 38 -5.52 12.28 4.59
C LEU A 38 -6.64 12.55 3.59
N VAL A 39 -7.65 11.68 3.55
CA VAL A 39 -8.72 11.75 2.55
C VAL A 39 -10.08 11.61 3.22
N PRO A 40 -11.00 12.57 2.99
CA PRO A 40 -12.39 12.40 3.37
C PRO A 40 -13.20 11.68 2.28
N MET A 41 -14.30 11.09 2.70
CA MET A 41 -15.45 10.75 1.85
C MET A 41 -16.69 10.83 2.71
N ASP A 42 -17.50 11.88 2.50
CA ASP A 42 -18.70 12.17 3.28
C ASP A 42 -18.46 12.11 4.80
N ASP A 43 -19.03 11.12 5.50
CA ASP A 43 -18.86 10.94 6.95
C ASP A 43 -17.48 10.38 7.34
N ALA A 44 -16.80 9.71 6.40
CA ALA A 44 -15.50 9.10 6.59
C ALA A 44 -14.32 10.09 6.45
N LEU A 45 -13.30 9.88 7.27
CA LEU A 45 -11.99 10.54 7.18
C LEU A 45 -10.91 9.51 7.50
N VAL A 46 -10.03 9.26 6.54
CA VAL A 46 -9.02 8.19 6.61
C VAL A 46 -7.63 8.75 6.35
N GLN A 47 -6.65 8.29 7.11
CA GLN A 47 -5.24 8.52 6.85
C GLN A 47 -4.55 7.23 6.39
N VAL A 48 -3.78 7.33 5.32
CA VAL A 48 -2.91 6.23 4.86
C VAL A 48 -1.47 6.72 4.80
N ALA A 49 -0.55 5.92 5.34
CA ALA A 49 0.89 6.16 5.29
C ALA A 49 1.60 4.94 4.67
N VAL A 50 2.58 5.21 3.81
CA VAL A 50 3.37 4.19 3.11
C VAL A 50 4.87 4.46 3.25
N ASP A 51 5.65 3.39 3.35
CA ASP A 51 7.11 3.40 3.23
C ASP A 51 7.58 2.26 2.32
N ILE A 52 8.20 2.60 1.19
CA ILE A 52 8.68 1.65 0.17
C ILE A 52 10.13 1.26 0.50
N ILE A 53 10.32 0.30 1.41
CA ILE A 53 11.65 -0.06 1.94
C ILE A 53 11.90 -1.57 2.09
N GLU A 54 11.22 -2.41 1.32
CA GLU A 54 11.40 -3.87 1.38
C GLU A 54 11.22 -4.47 2.78
N ARG A 55 10.40 -3.81 3.61
CA ARG A 55 9.97 -4.27 4.93
C ARG A 55 8.46 -4.41 4.89
N PRO A 56 7.95 -5.56 4.42
CA PRO A 56 6.53 -5.80 4.33
C PRO A 56 5.91 -5.74 5.73
N TYR A 57 4.98 -4.81 5.92
CA TYR A 57 4.20 -4.68 7.15
C TYR A 57 2.86 -4.02 6.81
N ALA A 58 1.80 -4.42 7.52
CA ALA A 58 0.47 -3.89 7.32
C ALA A 58 -0.29 -3.79 8.64
N ASP A 59 -0.67 -2.57 9.00
CA ASP A 59 -1.60 -2.28 10.09
C ASP A 59 -2.81 -1.55 9.51
N ILE A 60 -3.94 -2.26 9.48
CA ILE A 60 -5.08 -1.91 8.63
C ILE A 60 -6.32 -1.78 9.50
N ASP A 61 -6.71 -0.54 9.78
CA ASP A 61 -8.01 -0.21 10.33
C ASP A 61 -9.04 -0.17 9.17
N CYS A 62 -9.74 -1.28 8.97
CA CYS A 62 -10.76 -1.42 7.94
C CYS A 62 -11.91 -2.27 8.51
N PRO A 63 -13.18 -1.83 8.37
CA PRO A 63 -14.32 -2.53 8.96
C PRO A 63 -14.58 -3.89 8.31
N ASP A 64 -14.16 -4.07 7.05
CA ASP A 64 -14.39 -5.29 6.29
C ASP A 64 -13.14 -6.18 6.25
N THR A 65 -13.33 -7.47 6.53
CA THR A 65 -12.23 -8.43 6.63
C THR A 65 -11.63 -8.77 5.27
N LEU A 66 -12.42 -8.83 4.20
CA LEU A 66 -11.95 -9.11 2.85
C LEU A 66 -11.05 -8.00 2.34
N TYR A 67 -11.43 -6.73 2.56
CA TYR A 67 -10.58 -5.59 2.23
C TYR A 67 -9.35 -5.50 3.14
N THR A 68 -9.47 -5.86 4.42
CA THR A 68 -8.31 -6.01 5.30
C THR A 68 -7.30 -7.01 4.74
N HIS A 69 -7.78 -8.17 4.26
CA HIS A 69 -6.95 -9.17 3.60
C HIS A 69 -6.32 -8.63 2.31
N PHE A 70 -7.09 -7.93 1.47
CA PHE A 70 -6.55 -7.28 0.27
C PHE A 70 -5.36 -6.37 0.60
N PHE A 71 -5.49 -5.44 1.55
CA PHE A 71 -4.42 -4.49 1.86
C PHE A 71 -3.20 -5.16 2.48
N ARG A 72 -3.40 -6.19 3.31
CA ARG A 72 -2.30 -7.00 3.84
C ARG A 72 -1.55 -7.70 2.71
N SER A 73 -2.24 -8.44 1.86
CA SER A 73 -1.63 -9.18 0.75
C SER A 73 -0.94 -8.26 -0.25
N PHE A 74 -1.52 -7.08 -0.53
CA PHE A 74 -0.88 -6.03 -1.33
C PHE A 74 0.42 -5.52 -0.69
N ALA A 75 0.41 -5.18 0.61
CA ALA A 75 1.59 -4.67 1.30
C ALA A 75 2.71 -5.72 1.39
N MET A 76 2.34 -6.98 1.68
CA MET A 76 3.29 -8.09 1.76
C MET A 76 3.99 -8.34 0.42
N SER A 77 3.21 -8.38 -0.66
CA SER A 77 3.71 -8.69 -2.00
C SER A 77 4.46 -7.53 -2.65
N SER A 78 4.13 -6.28 -2.32
CA SER A 78 4.85 -5.08 -2.78
C SER A 78 6.12 -4.78 -1.98
N GLY A 79 6.28 -5.36 -0.78
CA GLY A 79 7.43 -5.09 0.09
C GLY A 79 7.38 -3.72 0.75
N ILE A 80 6.19 -3.17 0.99
CA ILE A 80 6.02 -1.86 1.64
C ILE A 80 5.56 -2.03 3.10
N THR A 81 5.85 -1.03 3.91
CA THR A 81 5.14 -0.80 5.17
C THR A 81 3.89 0.04 4.86
N LEU A 82 2.72 -0.45 5.25
CA LEU A 82 1.42 0.20 5.03
C LEU A 82 0.70 0.38 6.38
N HIS A 83 0.28 1.61 6.66
CA HIS A 83 -0.62 1.93 7.77
C HIS A 83 -1.90 2.58 7.24
N VAL A 84 -3.04 2.11 7.72
CA VAL A 84 -4.36 2.70 7.47
C VAL A 84 -5.00 3.01 8.81
N MET A 85 -5.48 4.24 8.98
CA MET A 85 -6.18 4.71 10.18
C MET A 85 -7.50 5.36 9.78
N VAL A 86 -8.61 4.88 10.34
CA VAL A 86 -9.93 5.50 10.20
C VAL A 86 -10.12 6.47 11.36
N ILE A 87 -10.03 7.77 11.08
CA ILE A 87 -10.18 8.80 12.11
C ILE A 87 -11.65 8.94 12.54
N ARG A 88 -12.55 8.82 11.56
CA ARG A 88 -14.01 8.78 11.76
C ARG A 88 -14.69 8.23 10.52
N GLY A 89 -15.94 7.81 10.68
CA GLY A 89 -16.81 7.26 9.64
C GLY A 89 -17.78 6.27 10.26
N SER A 90 -18.93 6.07 9.64
CA SER A 90 -19.96 5.12 10.04
C SER A 90 -20.45 4.28 8.88
N ASP A 91 -20.42 4.81 7.66
CA ASP A 91 -20.68 4.06 6.44
C ASP A 91 -19.43 3.30 5.98
N GLU A 92 -19.52 1.97 5.88
CA GLU A 92 -18.40 1.11 5.51
C GLU A 92 -17.92 1.36 4.08
N HIS A 93 -18.84 1.64 3.14
CA HIS A 93 -18.50 1.92 1.76
C HIS A 93 -17.69 3.22 1.65
N HIS A 94 -18.09 4.27 2.37
CA HIS A 94 -17.34 5.53 2.43
C HIS A 94 -15.94 5.34 3.03
N ILE A 95 -15.83 4.55 4.11
CA ILE A 95 -14.54 4.24 4.74
C ILE A 95 -13.63 3.51 3.74
N ILE A 96 -14.10 2.41 3.15
CA ILE A 96 -13.29 1.57 2.25
C ILE A 96 -12.83 2.37 1.03
N GLU A 97 -13.72 3.13 0.39
CA GLU A 97 -13.35 3.95 -0.76
C GLU A 97 -12.39 5.09 -0.36
N ALA A 98 -12.54 5.70 0.81
CA ALA A 98 -11.58 6.66 1.34
C ALA A 98 -10.19 6.04 1.57
N ILE A 99 -10.10 4.80 2.05
CA ILE A 99 -8.83 4.05 2.19
C ILE A 99 -8.16 3.90 0.81
N PHE A 100 -8.88 3.43 -0.21
CA PHE A 100 -8.31 3.26 -1.56
C PHE A 100 -7.85 4.60 -2.16
N LYS A 101 -8.65 5.67 -2.01
CA LYS A 101 -8.27 7.02 -2.47
C LYS A 101 -7.02 7.51 -1.76
N ALA A 102 -6.93 7.31 -0.44
CA ALA A 102 -5.78 7.70 0.35
C ALA A 102 -4.52 6.91 -0.02
N LEU A 103 -4.66 5.59 -0.22
CA LEU A 103 -3.56 4.75 -0.68
C LEU A 103 -3.04 5.21 -2.04
N GLY A 104 -3.93 5.47 -3.02
CA GLY A 104 -3.53 5.97 -4.33
C GLY A 104 -2.79 7.31 -4.28
N LYS A 105 -3.23 8.25 -3.44
CA LYS A 105 -2.57 9.55 -3.27
C LYS A 105 -1.22 9.44 -2.55
N ALA A 106 -1.14 8.59 -1.52
CA ALA A 106 0.09 8.32 -0.79
C ALA A 106 1.13 7.65 -1.73
N LEU A 107 0.73 6.60 -2.46
CA LEU A 107 1.59 5.94 -3.45
C LEU A 107 2.06 6.91 -4.53
N ARG A 108 1.16 7.70 -5.14
CA ARG A 108 1.55 8.70 -6.15
C ARG A 108 2.66 9.64 -5.66
N SER A 109 2.63 10.01 -4.38
CA SER A 109 3.63 10.88 -3.78
C SER A 109 4.92 10.11 -3.48
N ALA A 110 4.82 8.92 -2.89
CA ALA A 110 5.95 8.07 -2.51
C ALA A 110 6.78 7.59 -3.71
N VAL A 111 6.14 7.35 -4.86
CA VAL A 111 6.80 6.85 -6.09
C VAL A 111 7.41 7.96 -6.95
N ARG A 112 7.31 9.24 -6.52
CA ARG A 112 7.86 10.35 -7.28
C ARG A 112 9.39 10.20 -7.39
N PRO A 113 9.98 10.25 -8.60
CA PRO A 113 11.43 10.10 -8.78
C PRO A 113 12.23 11.20 -8.09
N ARG A 114 13.43 10.85 -7.63
CA ARG A 114 14.41 11.75 -7.02
C ARG A 114 15.81 11.55 -7.59
N GLY A 115 16.68 12.52 -7.32
CA GLY A 115 18.10 12.44 -7.69
C GLY A 115 18.98 11.65 -6.71
N ASN A 116 18.49 11.32 -5.52
CA ASN A 116 19.27 10.64 -4.47
C ASN A 116 18.41 9.64 -3.67
N GLU A 117 19.04 8.57 -3.19
CA GLU A 117 18.39 7.56 -2.35
C GLU A 117 18.10 8.11 -0.95
N LEU A 118 16.90 7.83 -0.43
CA LEU A 118 16.46 8.22 0.90
C LEU A 118 16.54 7.02 1.85
N SER A 119 17.76 6.66 2.26
CA SER A 119 17.97 5.69 3.33
C SER A 119 19.23 6.03 4.11
N THR A 120 19.14 6.03 5.45
CA THR A 120 20.29 6.24 6.34
C THR A 120 21.20 5.01 6.43
N LYS A 121 20.69 3.86 5.99
CA LYS A 121 21.47 2.67 5.67
C LYS A 121 21.54 2.63 4.15
N ASP A 122 22.72 2.74 3.54
CA ASP A 122 22.87 2.31 2.15
C ASP A 122 22.23 0.93 2.00
N ARG A 123 21.63 0.62 0.84
CA ARG A 123 21.33 -0.79 0.53
C ARG A 123 22.61 -1.56 0.78
N PRO A 124 22.62 -2.59 1.65
CA PRO A 124 23.82 -3.39 1.85
C PRO A 124 24.27 -3.88 0.47
N LYS A 125 25.40 -3.34 -0.02
CA LYS A 125 26.06 -3.89 -1.19
C LYS A 125 26.62 -5.22 -0.73
N VAL A 126 25.85 -6.29 -0.90
CA VAL A 126 26.41 -7.64 -0.74
C VAL A 126 27.37 -7.82 -1.91
N SER A 127 28.64 -7.56 -1.68
CA SER A 127 29.70 -7.92 -2.59
C SER A 127 29.80 -9.45 -2.61
N GLY A 128 29.07 -10.10 -3.52
CA GLY A 128 29.18 -11.56 -3.67
C GLY A 128 28.07 -12.25 -4.44
N LYS A 129 27.92 -11.97 -5.73
CA LYS A 129 27.84 -12.89 -6.89
C LYS A 129 27.19 -12.22 -8.08
#